data_AF-A0A3P6LLB4-F1
#
_entry.id   AF-A0A3P6LLB4-F1
#
_cell.length_a   1.000
_cell.length_b   1.000
_cell.length_c   1.000
_cell.angle_alpha   90.00
_cell.angle_beta   90.00
_cell.angle_gamma   90.00
#
_symmetry.space_group_name_H-M   'P 1'
#
loop_
_entity.id
_entity.type
_entity.pdbx_description
1 polymer ?
#
loop_
_entity_poly.entity_id
_entity_poly.type
_entity_poly.pdbx_seq_one_letter_code
_entity_poly.pdbx_strand_id
1 'polypeptide(L)'
;MALLAGISATSWSYTGMASICYMTGEIKNPGKTMPLALIGSCLLVLVLYTLLALVISDLMPFDKLANSETPISDALTWIPALGSTAGIFVAITAMIVILGSLSSCVMYQPRLEYAMAKDNLFFKCFGHVHPKYNTPDVSIILQGALGLFFIFVSDLTSLLGYFTLVMCFKNTLTFGSIIWCRKRDDYKPLWRTPAFGLMTTLAIASSLILVASTFVWAPIPGLICAVIVIATGLPAYAFWAKRSRQLNAAQAAKHLADLFSDLQVYAISGWEFCDNTPYRLDDRCAVIGVSDYGKTEEVIKALELGRACGALTAAFTKRADSPITSAAEFSIDYQADCIWEIHLLLCYSVVLEMITRLAPNAEIGKIKNDLKQLPNALGHLVRTWEEKGRQLGELASQWPMIYTVAAGPLRPLGYKEGIVTLMEFTWTHGCVIESGEFRHGPLEIVEPGVPFLFLLGNDESRHTTERAINFVKQRTDNVIVIDYAEISQGLHPWLAPFLMFVPMEWLCYYLSIYKDHNPDERRYYGGLVEY
;
A
#
# COMPACT_ATOMS: atom_id res chain seq x y z
N MET A 1 -37.17 15.44 -16.82
CA MET A 1 -36.26 16.28 -15.99
C MET A 1 -36.59 16.18 -14.51
N ALA A 2 -37.82 16.48 -14.07
CA ALA A 2 -38.20 16.42 -12.64
C ALA A 2 -37.96 15.06 -11.97
N LEU A 3 -38.29 13.95 -12.63
CA LEU A 3 -38.03 12.59 -12.11
C LEU A 3 -36.53 12.30 -11.93
N LEU A 4 -35.68 12.70 -12.88
CA LEU A 4 -34.23 12.50 -12.82
C LEU A 4 -33.59 13.35 -11.71
N ALA A 5 -34.06 14.59 -11.53
CA ALA A 5 -33.67 15.42 -10.40
C ALA A 5 -34.11 14.78 -9.06
N GLY A 6 -35.36 14.33 -8.96
CA GLY A 6 -35.84 13.61 -7.76
C GLY A 6 -34.98 12.39 -7.41
N ILE A 7 -34.68 11.53 -8.40
CA ILE A 7 -33.81 10.36 -8.24
C ILE A 7 -32.42 10.78 -7.76
N SER A 8 -31.84 11.82 -8.36
CA SER A 8 -30.53 12.35 -7.98
C SER A 8 -30.52 12.88 -6.55
N ALA A 9 -31.63 13.44 -6.06
CA ALA A 9 -31.72 14.05 -4.72
C ALA A 9 -31.82 13.00 -3.64
N THR A 10 -32.61 11.96 -3.92
CA THR A 10 -32.85 10.88 -2.98
C THR A 10 -31.75 9.83 -3.01
N SER A 11 -30.92 9.76 -4.06
CA SER A 11 -29.84 8.77 -4.17
C SER A 11 -28.85 8.81 -3.02
N TRP A 12 -28.60 10.00 -2.46
CA TRP A 12 -27.74 10.15 -1.28
C TRP A 12 -28.27 9.37 -0.07
N SER A 13 -29.58 9.37 0.14
CA SER A 13 -30.22 8.64 1.25
C SER A 13 -30.00 7.11 1.17
N TYR A 14 -29.74 6.58 -0.02
CA TYR A 14 -29.45 5.16 -0.23
C TYR A 14 -27.96 4.84 -0.25
N THR A 15 -27.07 5.81 -0.06
CA THR A 15 -25.63 5.61 -0.29
C THR A 15 -24.92 4.82 0.82
N GLY A 16 -25.51 4.76 2.02
CA GLY A 16 -24.92 4.10 3.19
C GLY A 16 -24.64 2.61 3.03
N MET A 17 -25.26 1.92 2.07
CA MET A 17 -25.07 0.48 1.82
C MET A 17 -23.62 0.11 1.52
N ALA A 18 -22.85 0.97 0.84
CA ALA A 18 -21.46 0.67 0.50
C ALA A 18 -20.51 0.71 1.71
N SER A 19 -20.92 1.35 2.82
CA SER A 19 -20.06 1.54 4.00
C SER A 19 -19.60 0.22 4.64
N ILE A 20 -20.48 -0.79 4.65
CA ILE A 20 -20.20 -2.09 5.26
C ILE A 20 -19.09 -2.86 4.50
N CYS A 21 -18.88 -2.55 3.22
CA CYS A 21 -17.81 -3.15 2.42
C CYS A 21 -16.41 -2.80 2.95
N TYR A 22 -16.25 -1.64 3.58
CA TYR A 22 -14.95 -1.22 4.16
C TYR A 22 -14.61 -1.94 5.47
N MET A 23 -15.59 -2.60 6.10
CA MET A 23 -15.44 -3.34 7.35
C MET A 23 -15.53 -4.85 7.16
N THR A 24 -15.44 -5.33 5.92
CA THR A 24 -15.59 -6.76 5.60
C THR A 24 -14.61 -7.65 6.38
N GLY A 25 -13.42 -7.14 6.70
CA GLY A 25 -12.41 -7.86 7.48
C GLY A 25 -12.79 -8.12 8.95
N GLU A 26 -13.74 -7.36 9.52
CA GLU A 26 -14.19 -7.49 10.90
C GLU A 26 -15.51 -8.28 11.03
N ILE A 27 -16.11 -8.66 9.89
CA ILE A 27 -17.41 -9.33 9.85
C ILE A 27 -17.22 -10.84 9.90
N LYS A 28 -17.89 -11.50 10.85
CA LYS A 28 -17.95 -12.96 10.93
C LYS A 28 -18.66 -13.53 9.69
N ASN A 29 -18.01 -14.48 9.00
CA ASN A 29 -18.52 -15.16 7.81
C ASN A 29 -18.97 -14.21 6.68
N PRO A 30 -18.07 -13.37 6.14
CA PRO A 30 -18.43 -12.30 5.22
C PRO A 30 -19.13 -12.81 3.95
N GLY A 31 -18.78 -14.00 3.44
CA GLY A 31 -19.39 -14.57 2.23
C GLY A 31 -20.90 -14.82 2.31
N LYS A 32 -21.47 -15.01 3.51
CA LYS A 32 -22.92 -15.18 3.71
C LYS A 32 -23.56 -13.94 4.32
N THR A 33 -22.90 -13.32 5.30
CA THR A 33 -23.42 -12.18 6.04
C THR A 33 -23.50 -10.92 5.17
N MET A 34 -22.50 -10.66 4.31
CA MET A 34 -22.46 -9.45 3.48
C MET A 34 -23.58 -9.37 2.46
N PRO A 35 -23.85 -10.41 1.63
CA PRO A 35 -24.95 -10.33 0.66
C PRO A 35 -26.31 -10.16 1.33
N LEU A 36 -26.56 -10.85 2.45
CA LEU A 36 -27.79 -10.73 3.22
C LEU A 36 -27.96 -9.33 3.82
N ALA A 37 -26.88 -8.77 4.39
CA ALA A 37 -26.91 -7.43 4.96
C ALA A 37 -27.12 -6.35 3.88
N LEU A 38 -26.41 -6.44 2.75
CA LEU A 38 -26.52 -5.49 1.65
C LEU A 38 -27.92 -5.53 1.01
N ILE A 39 -28.39 -6.70 0.60
CA ILE A 39 -29.70 -6.83 -0.06
C ILE A 39 -30.83 -6.56 0.94
N GLY A 40 -30.74 -7.10 2.16
CA GLY A 40 -31.72 -6.92 3.21
C GLY A 40 -31.88 -5.45 3.63
N SER A 41 -30.78 -4.72 3.82
CA SER A 41 -30.82 -3.30 4.14
C SER A 41 -31.40 -2.47 2.98
N CYS A 42 -31.02 -2.75 1.74
CA CYS A 42 -31.59 -2.08 0.56
C CYS A 42 -33.12 -2.27 0.48
N LEU A 43 -33.60 -3.50 0.61
CA LEU A 43 -35.03 -3.82 0.55
C LEU A 43 -35.80 -3.20 1.71
N LEU A 44 -35.23 -3.25 2.92
CA LEU A 44 -35.84 -2.64 4.10
C LEU A 44 -35.99 -1.12 3.93
N VAL A 45 -34.92 -0.43 3.51
CA VAL A 45 -34.95 1.02 3.29
C VAL A 45 -35.91 1.38 2.16
N LEU A 46 -35.94 0.59 1.07
CA LEU A 46 -36.90 0.77 -0.03
C LEU A 46 -38.35 0.71 0.49
N VAL A 47 -38.69 -0.32 1.27
CA VAL A 47 -40.03 -0.48 1.83
C VAL A 47 -40.36 0.67 2.78
N LEU A 48 -39.47 1.00 3.71
CA LEU A 48 -39.70 2.07 4.68
C LEU A 48 -39.89 3.44 4.01
N TYR A 49 -39.05 3.79 3.03
CA TYR A 49 -39.16 5.07 2.32
C TYR A 49 -40.42 5.13 1.46
N THR A 50 -40.79 4.02 0.81
CA THR A 50 -42.03 3.94 0.03
C THR A 50 -43.25 4.10 0.93
N LEU A 51 -43.30 3.40 2.07
CA LEU A 51 -44.39 3.51 3.03
C LEU A 51 -44.49 4.93 3.60
N LEU A 52 -43.36 5.54 3.95
CA LEU A 52 -43.33 6.92 4.44
C LEU A 52 -43.87 7.89 3.38
N ALA A 53 -43.42 7.77 2.13
CA ALA A 53 -43.90 8.62 1.04
C ALA A 53 -45.41 8.45 0.78
N LEU A 54 -45.92 7.21 0.82
CA LEU A 54 -47.36 6.92 0.68
C LEU A 54 -48.18 7.52 1.81
N VAL A 55 -47.77 7.31 3.07
CA VAL A 55 -48.46 7.84 4.25
C VAL A 55 -48.48 9.37 4.23
N ILE A 56 -47.36 10.02 3.92
CA ILE A 56 -47.29 11.49 3.86
C ILE A 56 -48.17 12.05 2.74
N SER A 57 -48.19 11.39 1.58
CA SER A 57 -49.01 11.82 0.44
C SER A 57 -50.50 11.64 0.68
N ASP A 58 -50.90 10.71 1.55
CA ASP A 58 -52.30 10.49 1.96
C ASP A 58 -52.73 11.46 3.09
N LEU A 59 -51.81 11.83 3.99
CA LEU A 59 -52.09 12.71 5.11
C LEU A 59 -52.27 14.19 4.73
N MET A 60 -51.63 14.65 3.64
CA MET A 60 -51.63 16.07 3.28
C MET A 60 -51.86 16.30 1.77
N PRO A 61 -52.68 17.30 1.37
CA PRO A 61 -52.88 17.63 -0.05
C PRO A 61 -51.57 17.95 -0.78
N PHE A 62 -51.45 17.45 -2.02
CA PHE A 62 -50.23 17.55 -2.83
C PHE A 62 -49.72 18.98 -2.98
N ASP A 63 -50.59 19.97 -3.18
CA ASP A 63 -50.19 21.37 -3.35
C ASP A 63 -49.51 21.96 -2.10
N LYS A 64 -49.89 21.50 -0.90
CA LYS A 64 -49.22 21.90 0.34
C LYS A 64 -47.93 21.13 0.56
N LEU A 65 -47.90 19.85 0.18
CA LEU A 65 -46.70 19.02 0.26
C LEU A 65 -45.58 19.53 -0.66
N ALA A 66 -45.92 19.92 -1.89
CA ALA A 66 -44.96 20.40 -2.88
C ALA A 66 -44.30 21.74 -2.52
N ASN A 67 -44.96 22.55 -1.68
CA ASN A 67 -44.48 23.86 -1.24
C ASN A 67 -43.92 23.86 0.20
N SER A 68 -43.85 22.70 0.86
CA SER A 68 -43.37 22.58 2.23
C SER A 68 -41.85 22.36 2.27
N GLU A 69 -41.15 23.11 3.12
CA GLU A 69 -39.73 22.88 3.44
C GLU A 69 -39.56 21.77 4.49
N THR A 70 -40.61 21.44 5.23
CA THR A 70 -40.63 20.42 6.29
C THR A 70 -41.77 19.40 6.11
N PRO A 71 -41.83 18.70 4.96
CA PRO A 71 -43.01 17.94 4.53
C PRO A 71 -43.43 16.84 5.52
N ILE A 72 -42.47 16.22 6.23
CA ILE A 72 -42.75 15.19 7.25
C ILE A 72 -43.41 15.79 8.49
N SER A 73 -42.89 16.92 8.98
CA SER A 73 -43.45 17.62 10.15
C SER A 73 -44.85 18.13 9.85
N ASP A 74 -45.01 18.77 8.69
CA ASP A 74 -46.28 19.37 8.29
C ASP A 74 -47.35 18.30 8.11
N ALA A 75 -47.04 17.17 7.47
CA ALA A 75 -47.99 16.06 7.31
C ALA A 75 -48.44 15.48 8.66
N LEU A 76 -47.56 15.39 9.65
CA LEU A 76 -47.90 14.86 10.98
C LEU A 76 -48.83 15.79 11.78
N THR A 77 -48.88 17.09 11.46
CA THR A 77 -49.84 18.01 12.11
C THR A 77 -51.31 17.68 11.79
N TRP A 78 -51.55 16.98 10.67
CA TRP A 78 -52.89 16.55 10.25
C TRP A 78 -53.38 15.31 11.01
N ILE A 79 -52.53 14.67 11.80
CA ILE A 79 -52.93 13.57 12.69
C ILE A 79 -53.48 14.17 13.98
N PRO A 80 -54.76 13.95 14.33
CA PRO A 80 -55.40 14.59 15.48
C PRO A 80 -54.69 14.39 16.83
N ALA A 81 -53.98 13.27 16.99
CA ALA A 81 -53.25 12.92 18.21
C ALA A 81 -51.87 13.57 18.36
N LEU A 82 -51.28 14.08 17.26
CA LEU A 82 -49.89 14.57 17.21
C LEU A 82 -49.79 16.07 16.88
N GLY A 83 -50.92 16.74 16.57
CA GLY A 83 -50.97 18.09 15.99
C GLY A 83 -50.00 19.12 16.58
N SER A 84 -49.97 19.31 17.90
CA SER A 84 -49.12 20.32 18.56
C SER A 84 -47.71 19.82 18.91
N THR A 85 -47.46 18.52 18.89
CA THR A 85 -46.17 17.90 19.26
C THR A 85 -45.41 17.33 18.07
N ALA A 86 -46.01 17.33 16.88
CA ALA A 86 -45.47 16.76 15.64
C ALA A 86 -44.08 17.29 15.30
N GLY A 87 -43.88 18.61 15.34
CA GLY A 87 -42.57 19.21 15.04
C GLY A 87 -41.47 18.80 16.04
N ILE A 88 -41.79 18.74 17.33
CA ILE A 88 -40.85 18.31 18.38
C ILE A 88 -40.51 16.82 18.19
N PHE A 89 -41.51 16.00 17.91
CA PHE A 89 -41.33 14.57 17.66
C PHE A 89 -40.40 14.33 16.45
N VAL A 90 -40.66 14.99 15.32
CA VAL A 90 -39.82 14.89 14.12
C VAL A 90 -38.39 15.37 14.39
N ALA A 91 -38.22 16.48 15.11
CA ALA A 91 -36.89 16.99 15.46
C ALA A 91 -36.09 15.99 16.30
N ILE A 92 -36.71 15.38 17.32
CA ILE A 92 -36.06 14.36 18.17
C ILE A 92 -35.69 13.13 17.34
N THR A 93 -36.60 12.62 16.51
CA THR A 93 -36.32 11.46 15.66
C THR A 93 -35.22 11.78 14.64
N ALA A 94 -35.24 12.97 14.03
CA ALA A 94 -34.20 13.42 13.11
C ALA A 94 -32.83 13.49 13.81
N MET A 95 -32.74 14.02 15.03
CA MET A 95 -31.50 14.05 15.80
C MET A 95 -30.96 12.63 16.06
N ILE A 96 -31.82 11.68 16.45
CA ILE A 96 -31.41 10.28 16.67
C ILE A 96 -30.85 9.68 15.38
N VAL A 97 -31.52 9.91 14.24
CA VAL A 97 -31.08 9.41 12.93
C VAL A 97 -29.75 10.04 12.51
N ILE A 98 -29.57 11.34 12.70
CA ILE A 98 -28.33 12.06 12.37
C ILE A 98 -27.17 11.55 13.23
N LEU A 99 -27.37 11.37 14.53
CA LEU A 99 -26.35 10.81 15.42
C LEU A 99 -25.97 9.37 15.02
N GLY A 100 -26.95 8.55 14.64
CA GLY A 100 -26.69 7.21 14.11
C GLY A 100 -25.88 7.22 12.82
N SER A 101 -26.22 8.11 11.89
CA SER A 101 -25.49 8.28 10.61
C SER A 101 -24.06 8.78 10.82
N LEU A 102 -23.88 9.77 11.69
CA LEU A 102 -22.56 10.32 12.04
C LEU A 102 -21.67 9.23 12.67
N SER A 103 -22.22 8.46 13.62
CA SER A 103 -21.51 7.33 14.23
C SER A 103 -21.04 6.32 13.19
N SER A 104 -21.88 5.98 12.21
CA SER A 104 -21.49 5.11 11.09
C SER A 104 -20.35 5.72 10.27
N CYS A 105 -20.42 6.99 9.90
CA CYS A 105 -19.40 7.66 9.09
C CYS A 105 -18.03 7.74 9.78
N VAL A 106 -18.02 7.99 11.08
CA VAL A 106 -16.80 7.97 11.91
C VAL A 106 -16.24 6.55 12.02
N MET A 107 -17.08 5.53 11.93
CA MET A 107 -16.65 4.14 11.98
C MET A 107 -15.98 3.69 10.68
N TYR A 108 -16.66 3.73 9.53
CA TYR A 108 -16.13 3.05 8.34
C TYR A 108 -15.03 3.81 7.60
N GLN A 109 -15.04 5.14 7.62
CA GLN A 109 -14.20 5.96 6.75
C GLN A 109 -12.69 5.90 7.09
N PRO A 110 -12.28 5.92 8.38
CA PRO A 110 -10.88 5.72 8.79
C PRO A 110 -10.24 4.43 8.27
N ARG A 111 -11.03 3.37 8.08
CA ARG A 111 -10.53 2.06 7.65
C ARG A 111 -10.06 2.07 6.20
N LEU A 112 -10.64 2.93 5.36
CA LEU A 112 -10.18 3.13 3.99
C LEU A 112 -8.80 3.80 3.97
N GLU A 113 -8.62 4.87 4.74
CA GLU A 113 -7.34 5.60 4.87
C GLU A 113 -6.25 4.72 5.50
N TYR A 114 -6.61 3.96 6.52
CA TYR A 114 -5.74 2.96 7.14
C TYR A 114 -5.26 1.91 6.12
N ALA A 115 -6.17 1.35 5.33
CA ALA A 115 -5.81 0.36 4.30
C ALA A 115 -4.86 0.98 3.26
N MET A 116 -5.14 2.20 2.79
CA MET A 116 -4.27 2.90 1.85
C MET A 116 -2.89 3.22 2.44
N ALA A 117 -2.81 3.60 3.72
CA ALA A 117 -1.55 3.85 4.41
C ALA A 117 -0.73 2.57 4.61
N LYS A 118 -1.38 1.44 4.92
CA LYS A 118 -0.74 0.13 5.06
C LYS A 118 -0.17 -0.37 3.74
N ASP A 119 -0.85 -0.09 2.62
CA ASP A 119 -0.38 -0.42 1.28
C ASP A 119 0.69 0.57 0.75
N ASN A 120 1.19 1.48 1.60
CA ASN A 120 2.11 2.58 1.27
C ASN A 120 1.59 3.54 0.19
N LEU A 121 0.29 3.56 -0.08
CA LEU A 121 -0.37 4.44 -1.06
C LEU A 121 -0.86 5.76 -0.45
N PHE A 122 -0.59 5.99 0.83
CA PHE A 122 -0.99 7.19 1.56
C PHE A 122 0.00 7.51 2.70
N PHE A 123 -0.17 8.66 3.36
CA PHE A 123 0.71 9.06 4.47
C PHE A 123 0.71 8.04 5.60
N LYS A 124 1.90 7.68 6.09
CA LYS A 124 2.10 6.63 7.10
C LYS A 124 1.38 6.89 8.43
N CYS A 125 1.13 8.16 8.78
CA CYS A 125 0.44 8.53 10.02
C CYS A 125 -1.00 8.00 10.08
N PHE A 126 -1.67 7.81 8.95
CA PHE A 126 -3.02 7.24 8.88
C PHE A 126 -3.04 5.71 9.10
N GLY A 127 -1.86 5.07 9.11
CA GLY A 127 -1.71 3.67 9.50
C GLY A 127 -1.68 3.44 11.02
N HIS A 128 -1.67 4.52 11.83
CA HIS A 128 -1.68 4.41 13.29
C HIS A 128 -3.04 3.96 13.81
N VAL A 129 -3.05 3.05 14.78
CA VAL A 129 -4.25 2.48 15.40
C VAL A 129 -4.15 2.68 16.91
N HIS A 130 -5.19 3.23 17.51
CA HIS A 130 -5.20 3.56 18.93
C HIS A 130 -5.15 2.31 19.82
N PRO A 131 -4.21 2.20 20.76
CA PRO A 131 -3.94 0.98 21.51
C PRO A 131 -5.09 0.51 22.42
N LYS A 132 -5.92 1.43 22.93
CA LYS A 132 -7.09 1.10 23.78
C LYS A 132 -8.35 0.75 22.99
N TYR A 133 -8.51 1.30 21.80
CA TYR A 133 -9.79 1.30 21.07
C TYR A 133 -9.71 0.55 19.74
N ASN A 134 -8.52 0.12 19.31
CA ASN A 134 -8.28 -0.60 18.06
C ASN A 134 -8.90 0.09 16.85
N THR A 135 -8.84 1.43 16.83
CA THR A 135 -9.42 2.26 15.77
C THR A 135 -8.36 3.22 15.22
N PRO A 136 -8.40 3.58 13.92
CA PRO A 136 -7.44 4.51 13.33
C PRO A 136 -7.71 5.94 13.85
N ASP A 137 -7.05 6.34 14.92
CA ASP A 137 -7.28 7.59 15.65
C ASP A 137 -6.86 8.82 14.86
N VAL A 138 -5.72 8.76 14.17
CA VAL A 138 -5.24 9.87 13.33
C VAL A 138 -6.26 10.21 12.23
N SER A 139 -6.80 9.18 11.57
CA SER A 139 -7.88 9.34 10.59
C SER A 139 -9.15 9.91 11.21
N ILE A 140 -9.58 9.39 12.38
CA ILE A 140 -10.79 9.86 13.07
C ILE A 140 -10.66 11.34 13.46
N ILE A 141 -9.53 11.71 14.05
CA ILE A 141 -9.26 13.08 14.50
C ILE A 141 -9.20 14.03 13.31
N LEU A 142 -8.48 13.65 12.24
CA LEU A 142 -8.36 14.50 11.07
C LEU A 142 -9.70 14.65 10.34
N GLN A 143 -10.45 13.57 10.16
CA GLN A 143 -11.79 13.63 9.55
C GLN A 143 -12.73 14.51 10.39
N GLY A 144 -12.69 14.39 11.72
CA GLY A 144 -13.46 15.23 12.63
C GLY A 144 -13.06 16.70 12.54
N ALA A 145 -11.75 16.98 12.51
CA ALA A 145 -11.21 18.34 12.37
C ALA A 145 -11.58 18.96 11.01
N LEU A 146 -11.47 18.20 9.92
CA LEU A 146 -11.88 18.63 8.57
C LEU A 146 -13.39 18.84 8.49
N GLY A 147 -14.18 17.96 9.10
CA GLY A 147 -15.63 18.12 9.20
C GLY A 147 -16.02 19.41 9.93
N LEU A 148 -15.40 19.69 11.07
CA LEU A 148 -15.58 20.95 11.81
C LEU A 148 -15.15 22.16 10.98
N PHE A 149 -14.02 22.07 10.28
CA PHE A 149 -13.54 23.14 9.40
C PHE A 149 -14.54 23.43 8.27
N PHE A 150 -15.09 22.40 7.63
CA PHE A 150 -16.04 22.55 6.53
C PHE A 150 -17.37 23.21 6.95
N ILE A 151 -17.78 23.08 8.22
CA ILE A 151 -18.95 23.81 8.76
C ILE A 151 -18.78 25.32 8.66
N PHE A 152 -17.55 25.83 8.82
CA PHE A 152 -17.27 27.28 8.81
C PHE A 152 -16.97 27.84 7.41
N VAL A 153 -16.62 26.98 6.45
CA VAL A 153 -16.09 27.40 5.15
C VAL A 153 -17.11 27.22 4.02
N SER A 154 -18.06 26.32 4.15
CA SER A 154 -18.96 25.96 3.05
C SER A 154 -20.39 25.76 3.51
N ASP A 155 -21.33 26.00 2.60
CA ASP A 155 -22.76 25.75 2.77
C ASP A 155 -23.13 24.31 2.40
N LEU A 156 -24.21 23.79 2.99
CA LEU A 156 -24.65 22.41 2.81
C LEU A 156 -24.89 22.03 1.34
N THR A 157 -25.38 22.97 0.52
CA THR A 157 -25.67 22.75 -0.90
C THR A 157 -24.39 22.59 -1.73
N SER A 158 -23.40 23.47 -1.51
CA SER A 158 -22.06 23.31 -2.10
C SER A 158 -21.38 22.04 -1.62
N LEU A 159 -21.55 21.69 -0.34
CA LEU A 159 -20.91 20.50 0.21
C LEU A 159 -21.48 19.21 -0.41
N LEU A 160 -22.80 19.14 -0.54
CA LEU A 160 -23.48 18.02 -1.16
C LEU A 160 -23.09 17.87 -2.64
N GLY A 161 -22.89 18.98 -3.35
CA GLY A 161 -22.48 19.01 -4.76
C GLY A 161 -21.11 18.36 -5.01
N TYR A 162 -20.06 18.76 -4.29
CA TYR A 162 -18.72 18.17 -4.48
C TYR A 162 -18.73 16.68 -4.13
N PHE A 163 -19.39 16.33 -3.02
CA PHE A 163 -19.34 14.97 -2.48
C PHE A 163 -20.03 14.00 -3.43
N THR A 164 -21.20 14.39 -3.94
CA THR A 164 -21.98 13.57 -4.87
C THR A 164 -21.20 13.28 -6.15
N LEU A 165 -20.54 14.28 -6.74
CA LEU A 165 -19.79 14.06 -7.99
C LEU A 165 -18.59 13.13 -7.78
N VAL A 166 -17.75 13.41 -6.78
CA VAL A 166 -16.57 12.59 -6.46
C VAL A 166 -17.00 11.16 -6.13
N MET A 167 -18.09 11.01 -5.37
CA MET A 167 -18.60 9.71 -4.99
C MET A 167 -19.20 8.92 -6.15
N CYS A 168 -20.02 9.53 -7.00
CA CYS A 168 -20.58 8.88 -8.18
C CYS A 168 -19.46 8.50 -9.16
N PHE A 169 -18.43 9.34 -9.32
CA PHE A 169 -17.26 9.01 -10.13
C PHE A 169 -16.50 7.81 -9.56
N LYS A 170 -16.17 7.82 -8.26
CA LYS A 170 -15.54 6.71 -7.54
C LYS A 170 -16.35 5.41 -7.67
N ASN A 171 -17.67 5.48 -7.48
CA ASN A 171 -18.55 4.33 -7.58
C ASN A 171 -18.58 3.78 -9.01
N THR A 172 -18.60 4.66 -10.03
CA THR A 172 -18.51 4.26 -11.44
C THR A 172 -17.22 3.50 -11.72
N LEU A 173 -16.08 3.99 -11.24
CA LEU A 173 -14.79 3.29 -11.38
C LEU A 173 -14.79 1.95 -10.62
N THR A 174 -15.38 1.91 -9.43
CA THR A 174 -15.50 0.69 -8.61
C THR A 174 -16.39 -0.36 -9.28
N PHE A 175 -17.50 0.05 -9.90
CA PHE A 175 -18.35 -0.85 -10.67
C PHE A 175 -17.73 -1.22 -12.01
N GLY A 176 -16.91 -0.36 -12.61
CA GLY A 176 -16.17 -0.67 -13.83
C GLY A 176 -15.03 -1.66 -13.58
N SER A 177 -14.35 -1.55 -12.45
CA SER A 177 -13.21 -2.42 -12.11
C SER A 177 -13.60 -3.89 -12.05
N ILE A 178 -14.84 -4.24 -11.71
CA ILE A 178 -15.30 -5.63 -11.67
C ILE A 178 -15.26 -6.32 -13.05
N ILE A 179 -15.41 -5.57 -14.15
CA ILE A 179 -15.31 -6.09 -15.52
C ILE A 179 -13.88 -6.55 -15.78
N TRP A 180 -12.90 -5.80 -15.28
CA TRP A 180 -11.50 -6.17 -15.34
C TRP A 180 -11.16 -7.26 -14.33
N CYS A 181 -11.64 -7.15 -13.08
CA CYS A 181 -11.40 -8.15 -12.05
C CYS A 181 -11.88 -9.54 -12.48
N ARG A 182 -13.04 -9.65 -13.13
CA ARG A 182 -13.55 -10.94 -13.61
C ARG A 182 -12.82 -11.53 -14.81
N LYS A 183 -12.06 -10.73 -15.57
CA LYS A 183 -11.22 -11.22 -16.66
C LYS A 183 -9.90 -11.80 -16.15
N ARG A 184 -9.61 -11.66 -14.85
CA ARG A 184 -8.42 -12.21 -14.21
C ARG A 184 -8.69 -13.64 -13.74
N ASP A 185 -7.76 -14.53 -13.99
CA ASP A 185 -7.85 -15.94 -13.62
C ASP A 185 -7.75 -16.16 -12.08
N ASP A 186 -7.26 -15.17 -11.31
CA ASP A 186 -7.10 -15.18 -9.85
C ASP A 186 -8.33 -14.65 -9.07
N TYR A 187 -9.37 -14.18 -9.77
CA TYR A 187 -10.55 -13.61 -9.14
C TYR A 187 -11.45 -14.70 -8.53
N LYS A 188 -11.24 -14.97 -7.24
CA LYS A 188 -12.08 -15.85 -6.40
C LYS A 188 -13.02 -15.02 -5.51
N PRO A 189 -14.13 -14.48 -6.04
CA PRO A 189 -15.04 -13.66 -5.25
C PRO A 189 -15.75 -14.51 -4.19
N LEU A 190 -15.85 -13.97 -2.97
CA LEU A 190 -16.64 -14.54 -1.87
C LEU A 190 -18.11 -14.73 -2.25
N TRP A 191 -18.62 -13.89 -3.16
CA TRP A 191 -19.98 -13.97 -3.69
C TRP A 191 -20.00 -13.63 -5.18
N ARG A 192 -20.65 -14.48 -5.99
CA ARG A 192 -20.80 -14.28 -7.44
C ARG A 192 -22.17 -13.69 -7.75
N THR A 193 -22.19 -12.54 -8.41
CA THR A 193 -23.41 -11.93 -8.94
C THR A 193 -24.09 -12.85 -9.96
N PRO A 194 -25.39 -13.19 -9.80
CA PRO A 194 -26.09 -14.14 -10.66
C PRO A 194 -26.32 -13.62 -12.09
N ALA A 195 -26.50 -12.31 -12.29
CA ALA A 195 -26.75 -11.70 -13.61
C ALA A 195 -25.69 -10.64 -13.93
N PHE A 196 -24.42 -11.04 -13.95
CA PHE A 196 -23.27 -10.14 -14.01
C PHE A 196 -23.34 -9.04 -15.08
N GLY A 197 -23.56 -9.41 -16.34
CA GLY A 197 -23.55 -8.45 -17.45
C GLY A 197 -24.62 -7.37 -17.30
N LEU A 198 -25.84 -7.78 -16.94
CA LEU A 198 -26.97 -6.87 -16.73
C LEU A 198 -26.81 -6.03 -15.46
N MET A 199 -26.44 -6.65 -14.33
CA MET A 199 -26.29 -5.94 -13.06
C MET A 199 -25.18 -4.89 -13.10
N THR A 200 -24.05 -5.22 -13.76
CA THR A 200 -22.91 -4.31 -13.89
C THR A 200 -23.22 -3.15 -14.84
N THR A 201 -23.88 -3.43 -15.98
CA THR A 201 -24.29 -2.37 -16.91
C THR A 201 -25.35 -1.46 -16.30
N LEU A 202 -26.33 -1.99 -15.57
CA LEU A 202 -27.31 -1.18 -14.86
C LEU A 202 -26.66 -0.32 -13.75
N ALA A 203 -25.70 -0.86 -13.00
CA ALA A 203 -24.98 -0.11 -11.97
C ALA A 203 -24.12 1.03 -12.56
N ILE A 204 -23.40 0.77 -13.64
CA ILE A 204 -22.60 1.79 -14.34
C ILE A 204 -23.51 2.84 -14.98
N ALA A 205 -24.57 2.42 -15.68
CA ALA A 205 -25.49 3.34 -16.36
C ALA A 205 -26.24 4.24 -15.36
N SER A 206 -26.76 3.68 -14.27
CA SER A 206 -27.40 4.47 -13.20
C SER A 206 -26.42 5.45 -12.56
N SER A 207 -25.19 5.02 -12.27
CA SER A 207 -24.14 5.89 -11.73
C SER A 207 -23.78 7.03 -12.71
N LEU A 208 -23.67 6.75 -14.01
CA LEU A 208 -23.41 7.76 -15.05
C LEU A 208 -24.57 8.75 -15.22
N ILE A 209 -25.83 8.27 -15.13
CA ILE A 209 -27.01 9.15 -15.14
C ILE A 209 -26.96 10.10 -13.93
N LEU A 210 -26.55 9.62 -12.76
CA LEU A 210 -26.40 10.44 -11.56
C LEU A 210 -25.25 11.46 -11.68
N VAL A 211 -24.14 11.07 -12.31
CA VAL A 211 -23.06 12.01 -12.64
C VAL A 211 -23.59 13.11 -13.56
N ALA A 212 -24.28 12.74 -14.65
CA ALA A 212 -24.84 13.70 -15.60
C ALA A 212 -25.92 14.61 -14.97
N SER A 213 -26.79 14.09 -14.11
CA SER A 213 -27.80 14.90 -13.42
C SER A 213 -27.17 15.86 -12.41
N THR A 214 -26.06 15.47 -11.77
CA THR A 214 -25.32 16.34 -10.86
C THR A 214 -24.79 17.57 -11.60
N PHE A 215 -24.30 17.44 -12.83
CA PHE A 215 -23.89 18.58 -13.66
C PHE A 215 -25.03 19.55 -14.01
N VAL A 216 -26.29 19.09 -13.98
CA VAL A 216 -27.45 19.91 -14.35
C VAL A 216 -27.90 20.82 -13.20
N TRP A 217 -27.74 20.40 -11.95
CA TRP A 217 -28.22 21.16 -10.80
C TRP A 217 -27.12 21.70 -9.89
N ALA A 218 -25.88 21.23 -10.02
CA ALA A 218 -24.88 21.47 -8.97
C ALA A 218 -24.25 22.85 -9.18
N PRO A 219 -23.95 23.57 -8.09
CA PRO A 219 -23.22 24.82 -8.20
C PRO A 219 -21.89 24.62 -8.93
N ILE A 220 -21.60 25.50 -9.90
CA ILE A 220 -20.35 25.48 -10.70
C ILE A 220 -19.09 25.39 -9.81
N PRO A 221 -18.97 26.11 -8.67
CA PRO A 221 -17.81 25.98 -7.79
C PRO A 221 -17.58 24.56 -7.26
N GLY A 222 -18.65 23.82 -6.93
CA GLY A 222 -18.56 22.44 -6.45
C GLY A 222 -18.04 21.47 -7.51
N LEU A 223 -18.40 21.70 -8.77
CA LEU A 223 -17.91 20.91 -9.91
C LEU A 223 -16.41 21.13 -10.15
N ILE A 224 -15.94 22.38 -10.09
CA ILE A 224 -14.52 22.72 -10.27
C ILE A 224 -13.66 22.04 -9.19
N CYS A 225 -14.06 22.14 -7.92
CA CYS A 225 -13.34 21.50 -6.81
C CYS A 225 -13.28 19.97 -6.96
N ALA A 226 -14.37 19.32 -7.36
CA ALA A 226 -14.41 17.88 -7.58
C ALA A 226 -13.45 17.43 -8.70
N VAL A 227 -13.38 18.18 -9.80
CA VAL A 227 -12.43 17.90 -10.90
C VAL A 227 -10.99 18.04 -10.43
N ILE A 228 -10.66 19.08 -9.65
CA ILE A 228 -9.32 19.27 -9.08
C ILE A 228 -8.93 18.07 -8.21
N VAL A 229 -9.80 17.64 -7.30
CA VAL A 229 -9.53 16.48 -6.41
C VAL A 229 -9.26 15.22 -7.22
N ILE A 230 -10.08 14.92 -8.23
CA ILE A 230 -9.88 13.77 -9.12
C ILE A 230 -8.54 13.87 -9.85
N ALA A 231 -8.22 15.04 -10.41
CA ALA A 231 -6.98 15.28 -11.14
C ALA A 231 -5.73 15.13 -10.25
N THR A 232 -5.78 15.60 -9.00
CA THR A 232 -4.66 15.50 -8.06
C THR A 232 -4.44 14.10 -7.47
N GLY A 233 -5.46 13.23 -7.50
CA GLY A 233 -5.35 11.85 -6.97
C GLY A 233 -4.42 10.95 -7.79
N LEU A 234 -4.32 11.16 -9.11
CA LEU A 234 -3.47 10.36 -9.99
C LEU A 234 -1.96 10.61 -9.79
N PRO A 235 -1.47 11.88 -9.77
CA PRO A 235 -0.07 12.17 -9.44
C PRO A 235 0.32 11.72 -8.04
N ALA A 236 -0.60 11.86 -7.07
CA ALA A 236 -0.41 11.36 -5.72
C ALA A 236 -0.11 9.85 -5.75
N TYR A 237 -0.99 9.04 -6.32
CA TYR A 237 -0.78 7.59 -6.43
C TYR A 237 0.57 7.21 -7.05
N ALA A 238 0.96 7.89 -8.13
CA ALA A 238 2.22 7.63 -8.83
C ALA A 238 3.48 7.94 -7.98
N PHE A 239 3.41 8.93 -7.08
CA PHE A 239 4.50 9.30 -6.17
C PHE A 239 4.78 8.22 -5.11
N TRP A 240 3.73 7.61 -4.56
CA TRP A 240 3.85 6.63 -3.47
C TRP A 240 4.17 5.19 -3.94
N ALA A 241 3.83 4.84 -5.18
CA ALA A 241 3.96 3.48 -5.69
C ALA A 241 5.40 3.04 -6.09
N LYS A 242 6.39 3.94 -6.15
CA LYS A 242 7.70 3.67 -6.79
C LYS A 242 8.87 3.50 -5.81
N ARG A 243 9.13 2.27 -5.33
CA ARG A 243 10.46 1.83 -4.83
C ARG A 243 10.84 0.45 -5.39
N SER A 244 11.97 0.36 -6.08
CA SER A 244 12.38 -0.79 -6.91
C SER A 244 13.39 -1.73 -6.24
N ARG A 245 13.44 -2.99 -6.72
CA ARG A 245 14.26 -4.11 -6.17
C ARG A 245 15.78 -3.87 -6.25
N GLN A 246 16.25 -3.22 -7.32
CA GLN A 246 17.67 -3.00 -7.62
C GLN A 246 18.31 -1.93 -6.71
N LEU A 247 17.51 -0.99 -6.20
CA LEU A 247 17.96 0.07 -5.29
C LEU A 247 18.55 -0.50 -3.99
N ASN A 248 18.01 -1.62 -3.50
CA ASN A 248 18.44 -2.23 -2.24
C ASN A 248 19.88 -2.80 -2.33
N ALA A 249 20.26 -3.36 -3.48
CA ALA A 249 21.63 -3.83 -3.69
C ALA A 249 22.65 -2.67 -3.67
N ALA A 250 22.32 -1.56 -4.32
CA ALA A 250 23.14 -0.35 -4.31
C ALA A 250 23.23 0.29 -2.91
N GLN A 251 22.15 0.25 -2.11
CA GLN A 251 22.15 0.75 -0.74
C GLN A 251 23.09 -0.02 0.19
N ALA A 252 23.24 -1.33 0.01
CA ALA A 252 24.19 -2.11 0.79
C ALA A 252 25.64 -1.71 0.46
N ALA A 253 25.95 -1.50 -0.82
CA ALA A 253 27.27 -1.02 -1.25
C ALA A 253 27.55 0.41 -0.76
N LYS A 254 26.55 1.30 -0.78
CA LYS A 254 26.65 2.64 -0.19
C LYS A 254 27.07 2.56 1.28
N HIS A 255 26.46 1.66 2.06
CA HIS A 255 26.75 1.55 3.48
C HIS A 255 28.21 1.17 3.77
N LEU A 256 28.82 0.33 2.91
CA LEU A 256 30.26 0.07 2.96
C LEU A 256 31.09 1.34 2.75
N ALA A 257 30.72 2.15 1.74
CA ALA A 257 31.44 3.39 1.45
C ALA A 257 31.35 4.38 2.62
N ASP A 258 30.15 4.56 3.18
CA ASP A 258 29.92 5.47 4.31
C ASP A 258 30.75 5.10 5.55
N LEU A 259 31.00 3.81 5.77
CA LEU A 259 31.71 3.36 6.97
C LEU A 259 33.23 3.34 6.80
N PHE A 260 33.71 2.98 5.60
CA PHE A 260 35.13 2.68 5.38
C PHE A 260 35.87 3.72 4.55
N SER A 261 35.22 4.82 4.13
CA SER A 261 35.85 5.87 3.33
C SER A 261 35.13 7.23 3.41
N ASP A 262 35.79 8.28 2.91
CA ASP A 262 35.17 9.59 2.69
C ASP A 262 34.44 9.69 1.33
N LEU A 263 34.30 8.58 0.61
CA LEU A 263 33.65 8.55 -0.70
C LEU A 263 32.15 8.82 -0.54
N GLN A 264 31.67 9.89 -1.17
CA GLN A 264 30.25 10.20 -1.19
C GLN A 264 29.53 9.28 -2.18
N VAL A 265 28.85 8.26 -1.66
CA VAL A 265 28.03 7.35 -2.45
C VAL A 265 26.56 7.60 -2.16
N TYR A 266 25.74 7.62 -3.21
CA TYR A 266 24.30 7.75 -3.12
C TYR A 266 23.63 6.58 -3.85
N ALA A 267 22.53 6.08 -3.28
CA ALA A 267 21.69 5.06 -3.91
C ALA A 267 20.29 5.66 -4.08
N ILE A 268 19.93 5.98 -5.32
CA ILE A 268 18.73 6.75 -5.69
C ILE A 268 17.95 5.94 -6.75
N SER A 269 16.61 5.95 -6.71
CA SER A 269 15.82 5.30 -7.77
C SER A 269 15.92 6.09 -9.08
N GLY A 270 15.70 5.44 -10.23
CA GLY A 270 15.88 6.08 -11.54
C GLY A 270 15.03 7.35 -11.72
N TRP A 271 13.73 7.28 -11.41
CA TRP A 271 12.84 8.45 -11.48
C TRP A 271 13.20 9.53 -10.46
N GLU A 272 13.53 9.18 -9.22
CA GLU A 272 13.97 10.17 -8.23
C GLU A 272 15.23 10.91 -8.68
N PHE A 273 16.16 10.22 -9.34
CA PHE A 273 17.34 10.85 -9.92
C PHE A 273 17.01 11.77 -11.11
N CYS A 274 16.06 11.36 -11.96
CA CYS A 274 15.62 12.17 -13.10
C CYS A 274 14.84 13.42 -12.66
N ASP A 275 13.93 13.26 -11.69
CA ASP A 275 13.04 14.31 -11.23
C ASP A 275 13.74 15.27 -10.26
N ASN A 276 14.61 14.73 -9.39
CA ASN A 276 15.36 15.46 -8.38
C ASN A 276 16.87 15.30 -8.58
N THR A 277 17.34 15.67 -9.77
CA THR A 277 18.76 15.55 -10.14
C THR A 277 19.66 16.23 -9.13
N PRO A 278 20.67 15.53 -8.56
CA PRO A 278 21.54 16.12 -7.56
C PRO A 278 22.25 17.36 -8.09
N TYR A 279 22.15 18.47 -7.36
CA TYR A 279 22.81 19.74 -7.72
C TYR A 279 24.34 19.61 -7.88
N ARG A 280 24.95 18.65 -7.19
CA ARG A 280 26.40 18.39 -7.24
C ARG A 280 26.83 17.51 -8.42
N LEU A 281 25.91 17.08 -9.26
CA LEU A 281 26.21 16.20 -10.40
C LEU A 281 27.03 16.96 -11.45
N ASP A 282 28.29 16.58 -11.60
CA ASP A 282 29.26 17.18 -12.51
C ASP A 282 30.25 16.14 -13.05
N ASP A 283 31.33 16.60 -13.70
CA ASP A 283 32.40 15.78 -14.28
C ASP A 283 33.27 15.03 -13.26
N ARG A 284 33.10 15.29 -11.97
CA ARG A 284 33.77 14.55 -10.88
C ARG A 284 32.90 13.42 -10.35
N CYS A 285 31.69 13.26 -10.85
CA CYS A 285 30.75 12.23 -10.44
C CYS A 285 30.82 11.00 -11.36
N ALA A 286 30.38 9.85 -10.82
CA ALA A 286 30.08 8.66 -11.60
C ALA A 286 28.65 8.21 -11.32
N VAL A 287 27.90 7.91 -12.38
CA VAL A 287 26.52 7.40 -12.33
C VAL A 287 26.51 5.95 -12.81
N ILE A 288 26.06 5.04 -11.95
CA ILE A 288 26.01 3.60 -12.23
C ILE A 288 24.55 3.15 -12.31
N GLY A 289 24.11 2.75 -13.50
CA GLY A 289 22.76 2.25 -13.74
C GLY A 289 22.71 0.73 -13.67
N VAL A 290 21.71 0.18 -13.00
CA VAL A 290 21.52 -1.28 -12.87
C VAL A 290 20.17 -1.67 -13.46
N SER A 291 20.17 -2.48 -14.52
CA SER A 291 18.94 -3.00 -15.14
C SER A 291 19.18 -4.40 -15.70
N ASP A 292 18.45 -5.38 -15.16
CA ASP A 292 18.61 -6.78 -15.56
C ASP A 292 18.27 -7.01 -17.04
N TYR A 293 17.09 -6.56 -17.48
CA TYR A 293 16.67 -6.62 -18.88
C TYR A 293 17.30 -5.55 -19.78
N GLY A 294 17.98 -4.55 -19.20
CA GLY A 294 18.62 -3.45 -19.92
C GLY A 294 17.65 -2.50 -20.63
N LYS A 295 16.36 -2.52 -20.24
CA LYS A 295 15.26 -1.75 -20.85
C LYS A 295 14.53 -0.84 -19.88
N THR A 296 15.00 -0.75 -18.63
CA THR A 296 14.36 0.07 -17.60
C THR A 296 14.49 1.54 -17.97
N GLU A 297 13.40 2.16 -18.43
CA GLU A 297 13.36 3.50 -19.02
C GLU A 297 14.00 4.55 -18.11
N GLU A 298 13.63 4.56 -16.83
CA GLU A 298 14.12 5.54 -15.88
C GLU A 298 15.61 5.40 -15.57
N VAL A 299 16.16 4.18 -15.68
CA VAL A 299 17.60 3.95 -15.49
C VAL A 299 18.37 4.43 -16.71
N ILE A 300 17.83 4.22 -17.91
CA ILE A 300 18.40 4.71 -19.17
C ILE A 300 18.44 6.24 -19.16
N LYS A 301 17.31 6.89 -18.83
CA LYS A 301 17.21 8.35 -18.71
C LYS A 301 18.17 8.92 -17.65
N ALA A 302 18.32 8.24 -16.51
CA ALA A 302 19.25 8.66 -15.47
C ALA A 302 20.72 8.63 -15.95
N LEU A 303 21.10 7.61 -16.75
CA LEU A 303 22.43 7.53 -17.35
C LEU A 303 22.65 8.64 -18.39
N GLU A 304 21.69 8.85 -19.30
CA GLU A 304 21.76 9.92 -20.29
C GLU A 304 21.90 11.30 -19.63
N LEU A 305 21.13 11.55 -18.57
CA LEU A 305 21.21 12.78 -17.79
C LEU A 305 22.55 12.93 -17.08
N GLY A 306 23.06 11.87 -16.46
CA GLY A 306 24.40 11.84 -15.86
C GLY A 306 25.48 12.22 -16.86
N ARG A 307 25.44 11.62 -18.04
CA ARG A 307 26.35 11.93 -19.15
C ARG A 307 26.21 13.37 -19.63
N ALA A 308 24.99 13.89 -19.75
CA ALA A 308 24.74 15.28 -20.13
C ALA A 308 25.32 16.28 -19.12
N CYS A 309 25.36 15.92 -17.84
CA CYS A 309 26.02 16.70 -16.78
C CYS A 309 27.55 16.50 -16.70
N GLY A 310 28.13 15.70 -17.59
CA GLY A 310 29.58 15.44 -17.64
C GLY A 310 30.05 14.28 -16.77
N ALA A 311 29.16 13.62 -16.02
CA ALA A 311 29.54 12.51 -15.15
C ALA A 311 29.93 11.27 -15.96
N LEU A 312 30.87 10.47 -15.42
CA LEU A 312 31.19 9.15 -15.96
C LEU A 312 29.97 8.23 -15.80
N THR A 313 29.61 7.47 -16.84
CA THR A 313 28.43 6.61 -16.80
C THR A 313 28.79 5.14 -17.01
N ALA A 314 28.29 4.28 -16.13
CA ALA A 314 28.46 2.83 -16.24
C ALA A 314 27.11 2.10 -16.11
N ALA A 315 26.93 1.01 -16.83
CA ALA A 315 25.72 0.18 -16.77
C ALA A 315 26.03 -1.27 -16.39
N PHE A 316 25.23 -1.85 -15.49
CA PHE A 316 25.23 -3.28 -15.22
C PHE A 316 23.96 -3.90 -15.82
N THR A 317 24.14 -4.90 -16.67
CA THR A 317 23.04 -5.59 -17.34
C THR A 317 23.38 -7.03 -17.66
N LYS A 318 22.37 -7.86 -17.91
CA LYS A 318 22.56 -9.28 -18.28
C LYS A 318 22.85 -9.50 -19.76
N ARG A 319 22.66 -8.47 -20.60
CA ARG A 319 22.77 -8.58 -22.07
C ARG A 319 23.57 -7.42 -22.64
N ALA A 320 24.68 -7.75 -23.30
CA ALA A 320 25.53 -6.77 -23.98
C ALA A 320 24.78 -5.89 -25.01
N ASP A 321 23.82 -6.48 -25.75
CA ASP A 321 22.98 -5.77 -26.72
C ASP A 321 21.65 -5.33 -26.09
N SER A 322 21.68 -4.25 -25.30
CA SER A 322 20.48 -3.67 -24.70
C SER A 322 20.52 -2.14 -24.68
N PRO A 323 19.36 -1.45 -24.69
CA PRO A 323 19.33 0.02 -24.73
C PRO A 323 20.20 0.70 -23.65
N ILE A 324 20.30 0.11 -22.46
CA ILE A 324 21.14 0.64 -21.38
C ILE A 324 22.64 0.68 -21.72
N THR A 325 23.15 -0.24 -22.54
CA THR A 325 24.58 -0.27 -22.89
C THR A 325 24.94 0.86 -23.85
N SER A 326 24.00 1.31 -24.68
CA SER A 326 24.16 2.52 -25.50
C SER A 326 24.09 3.81 -24.68
N ALA A 327 23.33 3.81 -23.59
CA ALA A 327 23.13 4.96 -22.73
C ALA A 327 24.31 5.23 -21.77
N ALA A 328 25.14 4.22 -21.47
CA ALA A 328 26.33 4.34 -20.63
C ALA A 328 27.63 4.41 -21.44
N GLU A 329 28.74 4.81 -20.80
CA GLU A 329 30.09 4.81 -21.39
C GLU A 329 30.77 3.45 -21.22
N PHE A 330 30.57 2.87 -20.05
CA PHE A 330 31.04 1.54 -19.71
C PHE A 330 29.84 0.63 -19.46
N SER A 331 29.93 -0.63 -19.86
CA SER A 331 28.91 -1.62 -19.56
C SER A 331 29.53 -2.93 -19.10
N ILE A 332 28.97 -3.52 -18.05
CA ILE A 332 29.30 -4.87 -17.60
C ILE A 332 28.12 -5.78 -17.92
N ASP A 333 28.37 -6.72 -18.83
CA ASP A 333 27.51 -7.89 -19.05
C ASP A 333 27.89 -8.99 -18.04
N TYR A 334 27.02 -9.24 -17.08
CA TYR A 334 27.32 -10.18 -15.98
C TYR A 334 26.88 -11.62 -16.22
N GLN A 335 26.09 -11.90 -17.26
CA GLN A 335 25.68 -13.27 -17.68
C GLN A 335 25.28 -14.22 -16.53
N ALA A 336 24.51 -13.72 -15.56
CA ALA A 336 24.11 -14.48 -14.37
C ALA A 336 22.59 -14.45 -14.18
N ASP A 337 22.05 -15.52 -13.60
CA ASP A 337 20.62 -15.67 -13.32
C ASP A 337 20.22 -15.21 -11.92
N CYS A 338 21.17 -15.17 -10.98
CA CYS A 338 20.94 -14.77 -9.59
C CYS A 338 20.91 -13.24 -9.46
N ILE A 339 19.77 -12.64 -9.82
CA ILE A 339 19.64 -11.20 -10.09
C ILE A 339 20.11 -10.33 -8.91
N TRP A 340 19.73 -10.66 -7.68
CA TRP A 340 20.04 -9.79 -6.53
C TRP A 340 21.52 -9.90 -6.12
N GLU A 341 22.07 -11.10 -5.98
CA GLU A 341 23.46 -11.29 -5.56
C GLU A 341 24.44 -10.76 -6.60
N ILE A 342 24.15 -10.91 -7.90
CA ILE A 342 25.05 -10.36 -8.93
C ILE A 342 25.03 -8.83 -8.92
N HIS A 343 23.86 -8.20 -8.74
CA HIS A 343 23.77 -6.74 -8.60
C HIS A 343 24.52 -6.25 -7.36
N LEU A 344 24.34 -6.95 -6.23
CA LEU A 344 25.04 -6.65 -4.99
C LEU A 344 26.55 -6.81 -5.15
N LEU A 345 27.01 -7.89 -5.77
CA LEU A 345 28.42 -8.19 -6.01
C LEU A 345 29.08 -7.12 -6.87
N LEU A 346 28.42 -6.68 -7.95
CA LEU A 346 28.94 -5.65 -8.84
C LEU A 346 29.03 -4.30 -8.13
N CYS A 347 27.99 -3.91 -7.39
CA CYS A 347 28.01 -2.66 -6.61
C CYS A 347 29.10 -2.70 -5.52
N TYR A 348 29.23 -3.82 -4.80
CA TYR A 348 30.31 -4.03 -3.83
C TYR A 348 31.68 -3.97 -4.50
N SER A 349 31.86 -4.61 -5.65
CA SER A 349 33.14 -4.65 -6.35
C SER A 349 33.62 -3.26 -6.74
N VAL A 350 32.72 -2.42 -7.27
CA VAL A 350 33.06 -1.03 -7.59
C VAL A 350 33.40 -0.24 -6.33
N VAL A 351 32.56 -0.28 -5.31
CA VAL A 351 32.81 0.46 -4.06
C VAL A 351 34.11 0.02 -3.40
N LEU A 352 34.33 -1.30 -3.24
CA LEU A 352 35.54 -1.84 -2.63
C LEU A 352 36.80 -1.44 -3.42
N GLU A 353 36.73 -1.41 -4.75
CA GLU A 353 37.85 -0.98 -5.59
C GLU A 353 38.09 0.53 -5.49
N MET A 354 37.04 1.35 -5.47
CA MET A 354 37.16 2.79 -5.24
C MET A 354 37.77 3.09 -3.87
N ILE A 355 37.31 2.43 -2.81
CA ILE A 355 37.87 2.58 -1.46
C ILE A 355 39.34 2.12 -1.45
N THR A 356 39.67 0.98 -2.09
CA THR A 356 41.05 0.49 -2.15
C THR A 356 41.99 1.52 -2.77
N ARG A 357 41.53 2.26 -3.79
CA ARG A 357 42.34 3.26 -4.49
C ARG A 357 42.39 4.62 -3.81
N LEU A 358 41.30 5.04 -3.16
CA LEU A 358 41.13 6.39 -2.61
C LEU A 358 41.41 6.47 -1.09
N ALA A 359 41.07 5.41 -0.36
CA ALA A 359 41.14 5.35 1.10
C ALA A 359 41.45 3.91 1.56
N PRO A 360 42.65 3.37 1.28
CA PRO A 360 42.99 1.99 1.59
C PRO A 360 42.87 1.69 3.09
N ASN A 361 42.10 0.67 3.43
CA ASN A 361 41.84 0.22 4.79
C ASN A 361 42.08 -1.30 4.90
N ALA A 362 42.69 -1.75 5.98
CA ALA A 362 42.96 -3.17 6.25
C ALA A 362 41.67 -4.02 6.28
N GLU A 363 40.56 -3.48 6.79
CA GLU A 363 39.26 -4.18 6.82
C GLU A 363 38.73 -4.43 5.41
N ILE A 364 38.90 -3.48 4.48
CA ILE A 364 38.54 -3.64 3.07
C ILE A 364 39.35 -4.78 2.43
N GLY A 365 40.64 -4.91 2.79
CA GLY A 365 41.47 -6.03 2.37
C GLY A 365 40.91 -7.38 2.81
N LYS A 366 40.42 -7.49 4.05
CA LYS A 366 39.77 -8.71 4.55
C LYS A 366 38.48 -9.02 3.80
N ILE A 367 37.60 -8.03 3.63
CA ILE A 367 36.33 -8.20 2.89
C ILE A 367 36.61 -8.68 1.46
N LYS A 368 37.57 -8.07 0.75
CA LYS A 368 37.94 -8.48 -0.62
C LYS A 368 38.49 -9.91 -0.68
N ASN A 369 39.24 -10.34 0.33
CA ASN A 369 39.75 -11.71 0.39
C ASN A 369 38.65 -12.72 0.66
N ASP A 370 37.75 -12.43 1.59
CA ASP A 370 36.61 -13.29 1.92
C ASP A 370 35.58 -13.36 0.77
N LEU A 371 35.44 -12.30 -0.02
CA LEU A 371 34.56 -12.26 -1.19
C LEU A 371 34.91 -13.37 -2.21
N LYS A 372 36.18 -13.77 -2.30
CA LYS A 372 36.62 -14.88 -3.17
C LYS A 372 36.11 -16.24 -2.71
N GLN A 373 35.82 -16.40 -1.42
CA GLN A 373 35.31 -17.63 -0.83
C GLN A 373 33.77 -17.71 -0.90
N LEU A 374 33.12 -16.59 -1.24
CA LEU A 374 31.66 -16.46 -1.26
C LEU A 374 30.95 -17.53 -2.11
N PRO A 375 31.40 -17.89 -3.34
CA PRO A 375 30.71 -18.92 -4.13
C PRO A 375 30.64 -20.28 -3.44
N ASN A 376 31.70 -20.68 -2.73
CA ASN A 376 31.73 -21.93 -1.98
C ASN A 376 30.77 -21.86 -0.79
N ALA A 377 30.75 -20.73 -0.08
CA ALA A 377 29.87 -20.53 1.06
C ALA A 377 28.38 -20.54 0.65
N LEU A 378 28.03 -19.83 -0.43
CA LEU A 378 26.68 -19.83 -0.98
C LEU A 378 26.26 -21.22 -1.46
N GLY A 379 27.12 -21.91 -2.22
CA GLY A 379 26.86 -23.28 -2.69
C GLY A 379 26.66 -24.28 -1.55
N HIS A 380 27.36 -24.09 -0.41
CA HIS A 380 27.11 -24.87 0.80
C HIS A 380 25.71 -24.59 1.36
N LEU A 381 25.34 -23.32 1.57
CA LEU A 381 24.04 -22.94 2.13
C LEU A 381 22.87 -23.39 1.26
N VAL A 382 22.98 -23.28 -0.07
CA VAL A 382 21.94 -23.75 -0.99
C VAL A 382 21.63 -25.23 -0.76
N ARG A 383 22.65 -26.06 -0.52
CA ARG A 383 22.49 -27.52 -0.32
C ARG A 383 22.07 -27.91 1.08
N THR A 384 22.46 -27.14 2.10
CA THR A 384 22.30 -27.55 3.51
C THR A 384 21.11 -26.90 4.21
N TRP A 385 20.64 -25.75 3.72
CA TRP A 385 19.63 -24.96 4.42
C TRP A 385 18.19 -25.21 3.95
N GLU A 386 17.99 -26.00 2.90
CA GLU A 386 16.67 -26.26 2.32
C GLU A 386 15.67 -26.78 3.35
N GLU A 387 16.04 -27.80 4.13
CA GLU A 387 15.14 -28.41 5.12
C GLU A 387 14.76 -27.44 6.25
N LYS A 388 15.73 -26.64 6.74
CA LYS A 388 15.46 -25.61 7.74
C LYS A 388 14.55 -24.51 7.15
N GLY A 389 14.82 -24.09 5.91
CA GLY A 389 13.97 -23.17 5.17
C GLY A 389 12.55 -23.69 4.98
N ARG A 390 12.38 -24.99 4.71
CA ARG A 390 11.06 -25.65 4.61
C ARG A 390 10.27 -25.55 5.91
N GLN A 391 10.88 -25.89 7.03
CA GLN A 391 10.24 -25.85 8.36
C GLN A 391 9.86 -24.41 8.74
N LEU A 392 10.75 -23.45 8.49
CA LEU A 392 10.48 -22.03 8.73
C LEU A 392 9.40 -21.49 7.80
N GLY A 393 9.39 -21.91 6.54
CA GLY A 393 8.37 -21.56 5.54
C GLY A 393 6.99 -22.10 5.91
N GLU A 394 6.91 -23.35 6.39
CA GLU A 394 5.68 -23.94 6.91
C GLU A 394 5.14 -23.14 8.10
N LEU A 395 5.98 -22.83 9.08
CA LEU A 395 5.61 -22.01 10.23
C LEU A 395 5.10 -20.63 9.78
N ALA A 396 5.85 -19.95 8.92
CA ALA A 396 5.53 -18.61 8.43
C ALA A 396 4.30 -18.60 7.50
N SER A 397 3.96 -19.72 6.86
CA SER A 397 2.76 -19.83 6.01
C SER A 397 1.45 -19.61 6.79
N GLN A 398 1.47 -19.91 8.09
CA GLN A 398 0.35 -19.74 9.01
C GLN A 398 0.15 -18.27 9.39
N TRP A 399 1.10 -17.40 9.07
CA TRP A 399 1.09 -16.00 9.47
C TRP A 399 0.45 -15.10 8.40
N PRO A 400 -0.49 -14.23 8.80
CA PRO A 400 -1.19 -13.33 7.86
C PRO A 400 -0.32 -12.14 7.43
N MET A 401 0.67 -11.76 8.23
CA MET A 401 1.69 -10.76 7.90
C MET A 401 3.03 -11.14 8.53
N ILE A 402 4.11 -10.47 8.15
CA ILE A 402 5.44 -10.67 8.78
C ILE A 402 6.10 -9.31 8.97
N TYR A 403 6.54 -9.01 10.20
CA TYR A 403 7.43 -7.88 10.49
C TYR A 403 8.88 -8.36 10.39
N THR A 404 9.59 -7.95 9.35
CA THR A 404 11.01 -8.21 9.18
C THR A 404 11.82 -7.12 9.88
N VAL A 405 12.74 -7.52 10.76
CA VAL A 405 13.57 -6.59 11.55
C VAL A 405 15.04 -6.85 11.24
N ALA A 406 15.76 -5.80 10.83
CA ALA A 406 17.16 -5.88 10.44
C ALA A 406 17.90 -4.57 10.74
N ALA A 407 19.23 -4.63 10.84
CA ALA A 407 20.09 -3.46 11.04
C ALA A 407 21.41 -3.60 10.28
N GLY A 408 22.18 -2.51 10.27
CA GLY A 408 23.54 -2.52 9.74
C GLY A 408 23.57 -2.89 8.24
N PRO A 409 24.47 -3.80 7.81
CA PRO A 409 24.57 -4.24 6.43
C PRO A 409 23.32 -5.00 5.96
N LEU A 410 22.52 -5.56 6.87
CA LEU A 410 21.34 -6.36 6.56
C LEU A 410 20.09 -5.52 6.31
N ARG A 411 20.09 -4.21 6.59
CA ARG A 411 18.91 -3.36 6.38
C ARG A 411 18.37 -3.42 4.95
N PRO A 412 19.21 -3.33 3.88
CA PRO A 412 18.71 -3.42 2.51
C PRO A 412 18.19 -4.82 2.15
N LEU A 413 18.80 -5.88 2.69
CA LEU A 413 18.28 -7.25 2.53
C LEU A 413 16.92 -7.38 3.25
N GLY A 414 16.79 -6.85 4.47
CA GLY A 414 15.53 -6.83 5.22
C GLY A 414 14.41 -6.12 4.47
N TYR A 415 14.70 -5.03 3.75
CA TYR A 415 13.71 -4.39 2.87
C TYR A 415 13.41 -5.27 1.64
N LYS A 416 14.44 -5.81 0.96
CA LYS A 416 14.24 -6.69 -0.20
C LYS A 416 13.37 -7.89 0.16
N GLU A 417 13.70 -8.62 1.21
CA GLU A 417 12.94 -9.81 1.58
C GLU A 417 11.62 -9.46 2.26
N GLY A 418 11.67 -8.56 3.25
CA GLY A 418 10.53 -8.22 4.09
C GLY A 418 9.43 -7.41 3.41
N ILE A 419 9.72 -6.77 2.27
CA ILE A 419 8.74 -6.06 1.46
C ILE A 419 8.65 -6.71 0.07
N VAL A 420 9.73 -6.69 -0.70
CA VAL A 420 9.68 -7.09 -2.12
C VAL A 420 9.36 -8.58 -2.25
N THR A 421 10.18 -9.47 -1.67
CA THR A 421 9.96 -10.92 -1.80
C THR A 421 8.61 -11.33 -1.21
N LEU A 422 8.33 -10.93 0.04
CA LEU A 422 7.08 -11.29 0.70
C LEU A 422 5.85 -10.80 -0.07
N MET A 423 5.79 -9.53 -0.46
CA MET A 423 4.60 -8.97 -1.10
C MET A 423 4.48 -9.35 -2.58
N GLU A 424 5.59 -9.44 -3.31
CA GLU A 424 5.61 -9.70 -4.76
C GLU A 424 5.50 -11.19 -5.08
N PHE A 425 6.27 -12.05 -4.41
CA PHE A 425 6.43 -13.47 -4.74
C PHE A 425 5.60 -14.40 -3.87
N THR A 426 5.22 -13.97 -2.66
CA THR A 426 4.44 -14.84 -1.74
C THR A 426 3.04 -14.30 -1.44
N TRP A 427 2.73 -13.10 -1.95
CA TRP A 427 1.53 -12.31 -1.64
C TRP A 427 1.21 -12.23 -0.14
N THR A 428 2.27 -12.19 0.69
CA THR A 428 2.18 -12.03 2.14
C THR A 428 2.36 -10.56 2.49
N HIS A 429 1.54 -10.05 3.41
CA HIS A 429 1.74 -8.70 3.93
C HIS A 429 3.10 -8.60 4.62
N GLY A 430 3.97 -7.75 4.08
CA GLY A 430 5.31 -7.53 4.58
C GLY A 430 5.46 -6.14 5.17
N CYS A 431 6.26 -6.03 6.23
CA CYS A 431 6.71 -4.77 6.78
C CYS A 431 8.18 -4.91 7.19
N VAL A 432 8.99 -3.87 6.96
CA VAL A 432 10.38 -3.84 7.43
C VAL A 432 10.57 -2.77 8.49
N ILE A 433 11.22 -3.15 9.59
CA ILE A 433 11.57 -2.27 10.70
C ILE A 433 13.09 -2.28 10.86
N GLU A 434 13.70 -1.10 10.92
CA GLU A 434 15.11 -0.97 11.29
C GLU A 434 15.26 -1.23 12.80
N SER A 435 16.19 -2.11 13.20
CA SER A 435 16.31 -2.49 14.63
C SER A 435 16.55 -1.29 15.55
N GLY A 436 17.25 -0.25 15.08
CA GLY A 436 17.45 1.00 15.82
C GLY A 436 16.15 1.75 16.06
N GLU A 437 15.29 1.81 15.05
CA GLU A 437 13.98 2.47 15.10
C GLU A 437 12.92 1.67 15.85
N PHE A 438 13.17 0.37 16.12
CA PHE A 438 12.22 -0.52 16.77
C PHE A 438 11.65 0.08 18.07
N ARG A 439 12.47 0.82 18.83
CA ARG A 439 12.09 1.41 20.12
C ARG A 439 11.37 2.76 20.01
N HIS A 440 11.25 3.30 18.81
CA HIS A 440 10.73 4.63 18.55
C HIS A 440 9.32 4.56 17.93
N GLY A 441 8.50 3.63 18.42
CA GLY A 441 7.12 3.39 17.97
C GLY A 441 6.82 1.92 17.64
N PRO A 442 7.60 1.24 16.77
CA PRO A 442 7.28 -0.11 16.32
C PRO A 442 7.15 -1.16 17.43
N LEU A 443 7.85 -1.01 18.56
CA LEU A 443 7.75 -1.93 19.70
C LEU A 443 6.31 -2.07 20.24
N GLU A 444 5.44 -1.07 20.03
CA GLU A 444 4.07 -1.07 20.55
C GLU A 444 3.18 -2.12 19.88
N ILE A 445 3.55 -2.62 18.69
CA ILE A 445 2.81 -3.67 17.99
C ILE A 445 3.16 -5.08 18.50
N VAL A 446 4.10 -5.20 19.45
CA VAL A 446 4.55 -6.48 19.99
C VAL A 446 3.55 -7.01 21.01
N GLU A 447 2.70 -7.92 20.55
CA GLU A 447 1.70 -8.62 21.37
C GLU A 447 1.66 -10.12 21.03
N PRO A 448 1.07 -10.98 21.89
CA PRO A 448 0.97 -12.41 21.64
C PRO A 448 0.35 -12.74 20.28
N GLY A 449 1.05 -13.55 19.49
CA GLY A 449 0.60 -13.97 18.16
C GLY A 449 1.07 -13.07 17.01
N VAL A 450 1.58 -11.87 17.28
CA VAL A 450 2.18 -11.03 16.23
C VAL A 450 3.51 -11.63 15.78
N PRO A 451 3.69 -11.89 14.47
CA PRO A 451 4.87 -12.57 13.94
C PRO A 451 6.02 -11.62 13.59
N PHE A 452 7.22 -12.01 14.00
CA PHE A 452 8.47 -11.29 13.71
C PHE A 452 9.52 -12.20 13.09
N LEU A 453 10.17 -11.70 12.05
CA LEU A 453 11.32 -12.31 11.41
C LEU A 453 12.54 -11.40 11.62
N PHE A 454 13.56 -11.88 12.33
CA PHE A 454 14.78 -11.14 12.59
C PHE A 454 15.93 -11.62 11.71
N LEU A 455 16.60 -10.69 11.06
CA LEU A 455 17.89 -10.90 10.41
C LEU A 455 18.98 -10.39 11.35
N LEU A 456 19.66 -11.32 12.03
CA LEU A 456 20.63 -11.00 13.08
C LEU A 456 22.06 -11.08 12.52
N GLY A 457 22.67 -9.93 12.27
CA GLY A 457 24.05 -9.83 11.78
C GLY A 457 25.11 -10.14 12.83
N ASN A 458 26.38 -10.11 12.42
CA ASN A 458 27.54 -10.16 13.32
C ASN A 458 28.41 -8.89 13.22
N ASP A 459 27.80 -7.78 12.80
CA ASP A 459 28.39 -6.45 12.76
C ASP A 459 28.10 -5.68 14.06
N GLU A 460 28.57 -4.43 14.13
CA GLU A 460 28.45 -3.56 15.28
C GLU A 460 26.99 -3.32 15.69
N SER A 461 26.02 -3.41 14.77
CA SER A 461 24.59 -3.24 15.06
C SER A 461 23.92 -4.46 15.70
N ARG A 462 24.61 -5.61 15.79
CA ARG A 462 24.06 -6.87 16.35
C ARG A 462 23.35 -6.67 17.68
N HIS A 463 24.00 -5.96 18.61
CA HIS A 463 23.48 -5.72 19.96
C HIS A 463 22.09 -5.03 19.95
N THR A 464 21.84 -4.17 18.96
CA THR A 464 20.56 -3.47 18.82
C THR A 464 19.46 -4.44 18.39
N THR A 465 19.75 -5.34 17.45
CA THR A 465 18.83 -6.39 17.01
C THR A 465 18.58 -7.43 18.10
N GLU A 466 19.60 -7.89 18.82
CA GLU A 466 19.44 -8.80 19.97
C GLU A 466 18.53 -8.21 21.05
N ARG A 467 18.66 -6.91 21.30
CA ARG A 467 17.79 -6.20 22.25
C ARG A 467 16.33 -6.20 21.81
N ALA A 468 16.05 -6.08 20.51
CA ALA A 468 14.69 -6.19 19.97
C ALA A 468 14.18 -7.64 20.05
N ILE A 469 15.00 -8.63 19.68
CA ILE A 469 14.67 -10.06 19.80
C ILE A 469 14.29 -10.40 21.24
N ASN A 470 15.10 -9.99 22.21
CA ASN A 470 14.85 -10.26 23.63
C ASN A 470 13.54 -9.63 24.12
N PHE A 471 13.18 -8.45 23.61
CA PHE A 471 11.92 -7.80 23.93
C PHE A 471 10.71 -8.55 23.35
N VAL A 472 10.82 -9.01 22.09
CA VAL A 472 9.75 -9.70 21.37
C VAL A 472 9.52 -11.11 21.92
N LYS A 473 10.57 -11.89 22.17
CA LYS A 473 10.48 -13.25 22.71
C LYS A 473 9.84 -13.34 24.11
N GLN A 474 9.78 -12.23 24.84
CA GLN A 474 9.08 -12.17 26.12
C GLN A 474 7.54 -12.06 25.97
N ARG A 475 7.03 -11.81 24.75
CA ARG A 475 5.64 -11.38 24.51
C ARG A 475 4.93 -12.17 23.42
N THR A 476 5.66 -12.74 22.47
CA THR A 476 5.11 -13.57 21.39
C THR A 476 6.03 -14.75 21.11
N ASP A 477 5.43 -15.90 20.83
CA ASP A 477 6.14 -17.11 20.41
C ASP A 477 6.36 -17.17 18.90
N ASN A 478 5.69 -16.29 18.13
CA ASN A 478 5.80 -16.22 16.67
C ASN A 478 7.06 -15.45 16.26
N VAL A 479 8.24 -16.03 16.52
CA VAL A 479 9.52 -15.41 16.25
C VAL A 479 10.42 -16.34 15.45
N ILE A 480 10.83 -15.90 14.27
CA ILE A 480 11.93 -16.51 13.51
C ILE A 480 13.14 -15.62 13.64
N VAL A 481 14.30 -16.21 13.96
CA VAL A 481 15.59 -15.54 13.94
C VAL A 481 16.50 -16.29 12.99
N ILE A 482 16.99 -15.61 11.96
CA ILE A 482 18.08 -16.09 11.12
C ILE A 482 19.34 -15.39 11.59
N ASP A 483 20.25 -16.13 12.21
CA ASP A 483 21.49 -15.59 12.78
C ASP A 483 22.66 -15.83 11.83
N TYR A 484 23.36 -14.75 11.47
CA TYR A 484 24.55 -14.81 10.62
C TYR A 484 25.65 -15.66 11.27
N ALA A 485 25.76 -15.66 12.60
CA ALA A 485 26.76 -16.45 13.30
C ALA A 485 26.64 -17.94 12.97
N GLU A 486 25.42 -18.46 12.75
CA GLU A 486 25.16 -19.86 12.39
C GLU A 486 25.56 -20.22 10.95
N ILE A 487 25.56 -19.24 10.04
CA ILE A 487 25.72 -19.46 8.60
C ILE A 487 26.98 -18.81 8.01
N SER A 488 27.70 -18.00 8.80
CA SER A 488 28.79 -17.14 8.34
C SER A 488 29.92 -17.87 7.61
N GLN A 489 30.14 -19.14 7.93
CA GLN A 489 31.31 -19.91 7.47
C GLN A 489 32.65 -19.19 7.73
N GLY A 490 32.70 -18.39 8.80
CA GLY A 490 33.88 -17.60 9.16
C GLY A 490 34.12 -16.36 8.28
N LEU A 491 33.21 -16.05 7.34
CA LEU A 491 33.33 -14.89 6.47
C LEU A 491 32.96 -13.58 7.19
N HIS A 492 33.58 -12.50 6.73
CA HIS A 492 33.39 -11.16 7.27
C HIS A 492 31.90 -10.75 7.43
N PRO A 493 31.50 -10.08 8.53
CA PRO A 493 30.11 -9.67 8.78
C PRO A 493 29.47 -8.83 7.67
N TRP A 494 30.28 -8.05 6.93
CA TRP A 494 29.80 -7.25 5.80
C TRP A 494 29.41 -8.04 4.56
N LEU A 495 29.70 -9.35 4.54
CA LEU A 495 29.19 -10.29 3.54
C LEU A 495 27.86 -10.93 3.97
N ALA A 496 27.35 -10.62 5.17
CA ALA A 496 26.08 -11.16 5.65
C ALA A 496 24.89 -10.99 4.69
N PRO A 497 24.74 -9.88 3.94
CA PRO A 497 23.65 -9.76 2.97
C PRO A 497 23.67 -10.85 1.90
N PHE A 498 24.86 -11.27 1.43
CA PHE A 498 24.96 -12.36 0.45
C PHE A 498 24.57 -13.70 1.07
N LEU A 499 25.11 -14.02 2.24
CA LEU A 499 24.90 -15.33 2.85
C LEU A 499 23.47 -15.50 3.40
N MET A 500 22.88 -14.45 3.98
CA MET A 500 21.52 -14.49 4.52
C MET A 500 20.44 -14.55 3.45
N PHE A 501 20.75 -14.10 2.24
CA PHE A 501 19.81 -14.20 1.12
C PHE A 501 19.39 -15.65 0.84
N VAL A 502 20.32 -16.60 0.88
CA VAL A 502 20.02 -18.01 0.59
C VAL A 502 19.02 -18.64 1.57
N PRO A 503 19.21 -18.56 2.91
CA PRO A 503 18.19 -18.91 3.90
C PRO A 503 16.83 -18.25 3.66
N MET A 504 16.82 -16.97 3.28
CA MET A 504 15.60 -16.21 3.07
C MET A 504 14.84 -16.67 1.82
N GLU A 505 15.54 -16.98 0.73
CA GLU A 505 14.93 -17.55 -0.48
C GLU A 505 14.32 -18.92 -0.19
N TRP A 506 15.00 -19.80 0.56
CA TRP A 506 14.40 -21.09 0.95
C TRP A 506 13.15 -20.91 1.81
N LEU A 507 13.20 -20.00 2.80
CA LEU A 507 12.04 -19.67 3.63
C LEU A 507 10.87 -19.16 2.77
N CYS A 508 11.11 -18.18 1.90
CA CYS A 508 10.06 -17.57 1.09
C CYS A 508 9.50 -18.52 0.02
N TYR A 509 10.37 -19.34 -0.58
CA TYR A 509 9.97 -20.38 -1.53
C TYR A 509 8.97 -21.34 -0.87
N TYR A 510 9.35 -21.96 0.26
CA TYR A 510 8.47 -22.90 0.93
C TYR A 510 7.24 -22.23 1.54
N LEU A 511 7.37 -21.01 2.07
CA LEU A 511 6.22 -20.21 2.50
C LEU A 511 5.19 -20.10 1.37
N SER A 512 5.62 -19.80 0.15
CA SER A 512 4.75 -19.72 -1.03
C SER A 512 4.08 -21.06 -1.33
N ILE A 513 4.86 -22.16 -1.33
CA ILE A 513 4.34 -23.51 -1.57
C ILE A 513 3.28 -23.91 -0.54
N TYR A 514 3.52 -23.67 0.76
CA TYR A 514 2.55 -23.97 1.81
C TYR A 514 1.31 -23.07 1.77
N LYS A 515 1.39 -21.92 1.09
CA LYS A 515 0.23 -21.06 0.77
C LYS A 515 -0.49 -21.46 -0.52
N ASP A 516 -0.10 -22.57 -1.16
CA ASP A 516 -0.62 -23.01 -2.46
C ASP A 516 -0.47 -21.91 -3.53
N HIS A 517 0.68 -21.22 -3.51
CA HIS A 517 1.02 -20.14 -4.43
C HIS A 517 2.35 -20.43 -5.13
N ASN A 518 2.36 -20.29 -6.46
CA ASN A 518 3.58 -20.42 -7.25
C ASN A 518 4.38 -19.11 -7.16
N PRO A 519 5.65 -19.13 -6.68
CA PRO A 519 6.45 -17.92 -6.47
C PRO A 519 6.79 -17.15 -7.75
N ASP A 520 6.66 -17.77 -8.93
CA ASP A 520 6.85 -17.10 -10.23
C ASP A 520 5.60 -16.34 -10.69
N GLU A 521 4.44 -16.58 -10.07
CA GLU A 521 3.21 -15.92 -10.47
C GLU A 521 3.26 -14.42 -10.16
N ARG A 522 2.79 -13.63 -11.12
CA ARG A 522 2.54 -12.20 -10.97
C ARG A 522 1.12 -11.91 -11.41
N ARG A 523 0.50 -10.95 -10.73
CA ARG A 523 -0.82 -10.42 -11.09
C ARG A 523 -0.77 -9.06 -11.78
N TYR A 524 0.37 -8.36 -11.69
CA TYR A 524 0.55 -7.01 -12.26
C TYR A 524 1.93 -6.84 -12.93
N TYR A 525 2.99 -7.20 -12.22
CA TYR A 525 4.38 -6.97 -12.63
C TYR A 525 4.79 -7.78 -13.88
N GLY A 526 5.76 -7.27 -14.64
CA GLY A 526 6.29 -7.94 -15.84
C GLY A 526 5.52 -7.64 -17.14
N GLY A 527 4.72 -6.58 -17.17
CA GLY A 527 3.94 -6.18 -18.35
C GLY A 527 2.62 -6.94 -18.51
N LEU A 528 2.14 -7.61 -17.47
CA LEU A 528 0.83 -8.29 -17.46
C LEU A 528 -0.34 -7.30 -17.47
N VAL A 529 -0.14 -6.10 -16.92
CA VAL A 529 -1.04 -4.96 -16.99
C VAL A 529 -0.22 -3.69 -17.21
N GLU A 530 -0.83 -2.65 -17.76
CA GLU A 530 -0.24 -1.30 -17.85
C GLU A 530 -0.35 -0.61 -16.47
N TYR A 531 0.72 0.03 -16.01
CA TYR A 531 0.81 0.70 -14.71
C TYR A 531 1.69 1.93 -14.71
#